data_AF-A0A379MPZ7-F1
#
_entry.id   AF-A0A379MPZ7-F1
#
_cell.length_a   1.000
_cell.length_b   1.000
_cell.length_c   1.000
_cell.angle_alpha   90.00
_cell.angle_beta   90.00
_cell.angle_gamma   90.00
#
_symmetry.space_group_name_H-M   'P 1'
#
loop_
_entity.id
_entity.type
_entity.pdbx_description
1 polymer ?
#
loop_
_entity_poly.entity_id
_entity_poly.type
_entity_poly.pdbx_seq_one_letter_code
_entity_poly.pdbx_strand_id
1 'polypeptide(L)'
;MRFVTDFSDDILAAKALKATPCDVPPRLQGLTYYQRFRDYAEKRRQESQTVPGWVAPNRPHMRSLAKGFIGWQLGLSPEEAKSIGPHYLAADLAPSDEAQLPMQITGSIDGKAWTTAINFYEVEELCRHLATAAFVVVAYLTGMRGEECRALERGCCRTHTDPAPGQLHYRIHGRTFKGALDKSGNAIPAGVEREQPWLAIAPVAKAVAVMEALNPTSQLLFPIDAFSLWP
;
A
#
# COMPACT_ATOMS: atom_id res chain seq x y z
N MET A 1 7.18 -6.50 13.94
CA MET A 1 8.25 -6.28 12.93
C MET A 1 8.01 -7.05 11.65
N ARG A 2 7.64 -8.36 11.70
CA ARG A 2 7.38 -9.20 10.50
C ARG A 2 6.47 -8.57 9.45
N PHE A 3 5.43 -7.84 9.86
CA PHE A 3 4.56 -7.13 8.92
C PHE A 3 5.31 -6.13 8.00
N VAL A 4 6.38 -5.50 8.51
CA VAL A 4 7.25 -4.58 7.76
C VAL A 4 8.40 -5.30 7.07
N THR A 5 8.99 -6.32 7.71
CA THR A 5 10.19 -6.98 7.18
C THR A 5 9.87 -8.07 6.16
N ASP A 6 8.80 -8.82 6.39
CA ASP A 6 8.50 -10.06 5.69
C ASP A 6 7.35 -9.88 4.70
N PHE A 7 6.38 -8.99 4.95
CA PHE A 7 5.15 -8.86 4.14
C PHE A 7 5.09 -7.58 3.31
N SER A 8 5.99 -6.61 3.54
CA SER A 8 5.92 -5.31 2.85
C SER A 8 6.02 -5.43 1.35
N ASP A 9 6.82 -6.38 0.85
CA ASP A 9 7.13 -6.49 -0.57
C ASP A 9 5.89 -7.00 -1.33
N ASP A 10 5.14 -7.93 -0.74
CA ASP A 10 3.86 -8.38 -1.29
C ASP A 10 2.81 -7.23 -1.28
N ILE A 11 2.74 -6.44 -0.20
CA ILE A 11 1.78 -5.33 -0.10
C ILE A 11 2.12 -4.22 -1.12
N LEU A 12 3.41 -3.89 -1.27
CA LEU A 12 3.89 -2.92 -2.25
C LEU A 12 3.66 -3.39 -3.68
N ALA A 13 3.91 -4.68 -3.96
CA ALA A 13 3.62 -5.28 -5.26
C ALA A 13 2.11 -5.28 -5.57
N ALA A 14 1.26 -5.60 -4.59
CA ALA A 14 -0.19 -5.53 -4.73
C ALA A 14 -0.66 -4.10 -5.02
N LYS A 15 -0.12 -3.09 -4.32
CA LYS A 15 -0.40 -1.68 -4.57
C LYS A 15 -0.03 -1.27 -5.99
N ALA A 16 1.18 -1.61 -6.43
CA ALA A 16 1.66 -1.30 -7.78
C ALA A 16 0.79 -1.98 -8.85
N LEU A 17 0.49 -3.27 -8.66
CA LEU A 17 -0.34 -4.05 -9.59
C LEU A 17 -1.76 -3.49 -9.69
N LYS A 18 -2.39 -3.15 -8.56
CA LYS A 18 -3.72 -2.54 -8.55
C LYS A 18 -3.74 -1.16 -9.24
N ALA A 19 -2.69 -0.38 -9.11
CA ALA A 19 -2.58 0.95 -9.71
C ALA A 19 -2.45 0.90 -11.25
N THR A 20 -2.07 -0.24 -11.82
CA THR A 20 -1.88 -0.42 -13.27
C THR A 20 -2.94 -1.40 -13.81
N PRO A 21 -3.98 -0.91 -14.52
CA PRO A 21 -4.93 -1.77 -15.21
C PRO A 21 -4.24 -2.75 -16.16
N CYS A 22 -4.82 -3.93 -16.36
CA CYS A 22 -4.28 -4.91 -17.30
C CYS A 22 -4.29 -4.39 -18.75
N ASP A 23 -3.35 -4.87 -19.55
CA ASP A 23 -3.36 -4.59 -20.98
C ASP A 23 -4.65 -5.11 -21.63
N VAL A 24 -5.20 -4.29 -22.53
CA VAL A 24 -6.42 -4.64 -23.25
C VAL A 24 -6.08 -5.74 -24.27
N PRO A 25 -6.69 -6.93 -24.17
CA PRO A 25 -6.45 -8.00 -25.13
C PRO A 25 -6.77 -7.54 -26.56
N PRO A 26 -6.04 -8.02 -27.60
CA PRO A 26 -6.28 -7.61 -28.99
C PRO A 26 -7.75 -7.73 -29.43
N ARG A 27 -8.45 -8.77 -29.00
CA ARG A 27 -9.88 -8.99 -29.29
C ARG A 27 -10.82 -7.90 -28.74
N LEU A 28 -10.37 -7.15 -27.73
CA LEU A 28 -11.12 -6.08 -27.06
C LEU A 28 -10.61 -4.68 -27.44
N GLN A 29 -9.57 -4.59 -28.27
CA GLN A 29 -9.08 -3.32 -28.78
C GLN A 29 -10.12 -2.65 -29.68
N GLY A 30 -10.23 -1.32 -29.61
CA GLY A 30 -11.25 -0.56 -30.33
C GLY A 30 -12.67 -0.64 -29.75
N LEU A 31 -12.93 -1.54 -28.80
CA LEU A 31 -14.20 -1.58 -28.08
C LEU A 31 -14.25 -0.50 -27.00
N THR A 32 -15.44 0.10 -26.85
CA THR A 32 -15.80 0.93 -25.70
C THR A 32 -15.75 0.13 -24.40
N TYR A 33 -15.53 0.81 -23.27
CA TYR A 33 -15.50 0.15 -21.96
C TYR A 33 -16.79 -0.64 -21.65
N TYR A 34 -17.97 -0.15 -22.09
CA TYR A 34 -19.24 -0.89 -21.99
C TYR A 34 -19.25 -2.19 -22.80
N GLN A 35 -18.74 -2.15 -24.03
CA GLN A 35 -18.67 -3.35 -24.89
C GLN A 35 -17.72 -4.40 -24.33
N ARG A 36 -16.57 -3.98 -23.76
CA ARG A 36 -15.65 -4.90 -23.10
C ARG A 36 -16.30 -5.61 -21.91
N PHE A 37 -17.03 -4.86 -21.08
CA PHE A 37 -17.72 -5.44 -19.93
C PHE A 37 -18.86 -6.38 -20.37
N ARG A 38 -19.60 -6.02 -21.42
CA ARG A 38 -20.65 -6.88 -21.99
C ARG A 38 -20.07 -8.19 -22.52
N ASP A 39 -19.02 -8.14 -23.33
CA ASP A 39 -18.32 -9.32 -23.85
C ASP A 39 -17.81 -10.21 -22.71
N TYR A 40 -17.22 -9.61 -21.67
CA TYR A 40 -16.83 -10.34 -20.47
C TYR A 40 -18.00 -11.08 -19.82
N ALA A 41 -19.13 -10.39 -19.61
CA ALA A 41 -20.30 -10.99 -18.98
C ALA A 41 -20.92 -12.11 -19.84
N GLU A 42 -21.00 -11.92 -21.16
CA GLU A 42 -21.47 -12.94 -22.10
C GLU A 42 -20.58 -14.19 -22.08
N LYS A 43 -19.26 -14.00 -22.06
CA LYS A 43 -18.31 -15.10 -21.91
C LYS A 43 -18.52 -15.84 -20.59
N ARG A 44 -18.69 -15.12 -19.48
CA ARG A 44 -18.93 -15.73 -18.16
C ARG A 44 -20.24 -16.52 -18.11
N ARG A 45 -21.30 -16.06 -18.77
CA ARG A 45 -22.55 -16.82 -18.93
C ARG A 45 -22.30 -18.17 -19.62
N GLN A 46 -21.47 -18.21 -20.64
CA GLN A 46 -21.22 -19.44 -21.39
C GLN A 46 -20.33 -20.42 -20.62
N GLU A 47 -19.38 -19.92 -19.83
CA GLU A 47 -18.33 -20.75 -19.23
C GLU A 47 -18.62 -21.20 -17.79
N SER A 48 -19.09 -20.29 -16.94
CA SER A 48 -19.07 -20.51 -15.47
C SER A 48 -20.34 -20.08 -14.74
N GLN A 49 -21.12 -19.16 -15.31
CA GLN A 49 -22.24 -18.50 -14.63
C GLN A 49 -21.83 -17.75 -13.35
N THR A 50 -20.53 -17.54 -13.13
CA THR A 50 -19.99 -16.82 -11.98
C THR A 50 -19.15 -15.64 -12.39
N VAL A 51 -18.96 -14.72 -11.46
CA VAL A 51 -18.12 -13.53 -11.59
C VAL A 51 -17.35 -13.28 -10.30
N PRO A 52 -16.20 -12.59 -10.38
CA PRO A 52 -15.53 -12.07 -9.21
C PRO A 52 -16.49 -11.28 -8.34
N GLY A 53 -16.55 -11.67 -7.08
CA GLY A 53 -17.32 -11.05 -6.03
C GLY A 53 -16.41 -10.48 -4.95
N TRP A 54 -17.00 -9.61 -4.13
CA TRP A 54 -16.35 -9.12 -2.93
C TRP A 54 -17.42 -8.89 -1.85
N VAL A 55 -17.01 -9.02 -0.58
CA VAL A 55 -17.87 -8.80 0.58
C VAL A 55 -17.45 -7.51 1.25
N ALA A 56 -18.37 -6.56 1.33
CA ALA A 56 -18.07 -5.29 1.97
C ALA A 56 -18.02 -5.45 3.50
N PRO A 57 -17.06 -4.84 4.20
CA PRO A 57 -16.99 -4.90 5.66
C PRO A 57 -18.28 -4.43 6.34
N ASN A 58 -18.95 -3.43 5.75
CA ASN A 58 -20.23 -2.90 6.26
C ASN A 58 -21.46 -3.75 5.88
N ARG A 59 -21.32 -4.73 4.99
CA ARG A 59 -22.40 -5.64 4.55
C ARG A 59 -21.87 -7.08 4.45
N PRO A 60 -21.47 -7.69 5.57
CA PRO A 60 -20.80 -8.99 5.59
C PRO A 60 -21.70 -10.15 5.09
N HIS A 61 -23.02 -9.97 5.13
CA HIS A 61 -24.01 -10.94 4.66
C HIS A 61 -24.29 -10.85 3.15
N MET A 62 -23.69 -9.89 2.44
CA MET A 62 -23.98 -9.65 1.03
C MET A 62 -22.70 -9.60 0.19
N ARG A 63 -22.60 -10.54 -0.75
CA ARG A 63 -21.54 -10.54 -1.75
C ARG A 63 -21.98 -9.73 -2.96
N SER A 64 -21.18 -8.73 -3.32
CA SER A 64 -21.42 -7.84 -4.46
C SER A 64 -20.45 -8.16 -5.60
N LEU A 65 -20.80 -7.78 -6.82
CA LEU A 65 -19.89 -7.84 -7.96
C LEU A 65 -18.61 -7.04 -7.69
N ALA A 66 -17.45 -7.66 -7.91
CA ALA A 66 -16.13 -7.05 -7.82
C ALA A 66 -15.84 -6.17 -9.05
N LYS A 67 -16.69 -5.18 -9.28
CA LYS A 67 -16.70 -4.33 -10.48
C LYS A 67 -15.36 -3.64 -10.75
N GLY A 68 -14.70 -3.16 -9.71
CA GLY A 68 -13.39 -2.50 -9.81
C GLY A 68 -12.31 -3.46 -10.28
N PHE A 69 -12.30 -4.68 -9.74
CA PHE A 69 -11.41 -5.74 -10.18
C PHE A 69 -11.69 -6.17 -11.63
N ILE A 70 -12.95 -6.37 -12.00
CA ILE A 70 -13.33 -6.71 -13.39
C ILE A 70 -12.91 -5.59 -14.35
N GLY A 71 -13.16 -4.32 -13.98
CA GLY A 71 -12.69 -3.18 -14.76
C GLY A 71 -11.16 -3.16 -14.92
N TRP A 72 -10.43 -3.39 -13.83
CA TRP A 72 -8.98 -3.53 -13.83
C TRP A 72 -8.50 -4.64 -14.77
N GLN A 73 -9.13 -5.82 -14.76
CA GLN A 73 -8.83 -6.92 -15.69
C GLN A 73 -9.09 -6.57 -17.17
N LEU A 74 -10.03 -5.66 -17.43
CA LEU A 74 -10.43 -5.23 -18.76
C LEU A 74 -9.70 -3.95 -19.24
N GLY A 75 -8.71 -3.49 -18.46
CA GLY A 75 -7.90 -2.32 -18.77
C GLY A 75 -8.65 -0.99 -18.65
N LEU A 76 -9.64 -0.91 -17.75
CA LEU A 76 -10.37 0.33 -17.48
C LEU A 76 -9.66 1.14 -16.40
N SER A 77 -9.72 2.47 -16.52
CA SER A 77 -9.36 3.37 -15.42
C SER A 77 -10.35 3.24 -14.25
N PRO A 78 -9.97 3.67 -13.03
CA PRO A 78 -10.90 3.74 -11.91
C PRO A 78 -12.17 4.55 -12.19
N GLU A 79 -12.07 5.65 -12.95
CA GLU A 79 -13.22 6.48 -13.34
C GLU A 79 -14.14 5.75 -14.32
N GLU A 80 -13.58 5.07 -15.33
CA GLU A 80 -14.35 4.25 -16.28
C GLU A 80 -15.01 3.07 -15.58
N ALA A 81 -14.29 2.40 -14.67
CA ALA A 81 -14.86 1.34 -13.86
C ALA A 81 -16.01 1.88 -12.99
N LYS A 82 -15.97 3.11 -12.47
CA LYS A 82 -17.08 3.72 -11.72
C LYS A 82 -18.32 3.97 -12.58
N SER A 83 -18.19 4.30 -13.87
CA SER A 83 -19.33 4.63 -14.73
C SER A 83 -20.17 3.41 -15.17
N ILE A 84 -19.63 2.19 -15.11
CA ILE A 84 -20.38 0.98 -15.50
C ILE A 84 -21.60 0.74 -14.56
N GLY A 85 -22.80 0.53 -15.09
CA GLY A 85 -23.94 0.09 -14.27
C GLY A 85 -23.93 -1.43 -14.08
N PRO A 86 -23.74 -1.99 -12.85
CA PRO A 86 -23.66 -3.44 -12.67
C PRO A 86 -24.99 -4.16 -12.96
N HIS A 87 -26.12 -3.50 -12.74
CA HIS A 87 -27.45 -4.12 -12.80
C HIS A 87 -27.91 -4.53 -14.21
N TYR A 88 -27.35 -3.99 -15.28
CA TYR A 88 -27.80 -4.32 -16.64
C TYR A 88 -26.93 -5.36 -17.35
N LEU A 89 -25.70 -5.60 -16.88
CA LEU A 89 -24.74 -6.42 -17.64
C LEU A 89 -24.52 -7.81 -17.04
N ALA A 90 -24.68 -7.98 -15.72
CA ALA A 90 -24.33 -9.21 -15.01
C ALA A 90 -25.35 -9.62 -13.92
N ALA A 91 -26.61 -9.18 -14.01
CA ALA A 91 -27.63 -9.44 -13.00
C ALA A 91 -27.94 -10.94 -12.78
N ASP A 92 -27.68 -11.75 -13.80
CA ASP A 92 -27.88 -13.20 -13.81
C ASP A 92 -26.65 -14.00 -13.38
N LEU A 93 -25.50 -13.35 -13.18
CA LEU A 93 -24.25 -14.00 -12.79
C LEU A 93 -24.07 -14.01 -11.27
N ALA A 94 -23.67 -15.16 -10.72
CA ALA A 94 -23.42 -15.29 -9.29
C ALA A 94 -22.05 -14.69 -8.92
N PRO A 95 -21.97 -13.68 -8.03
CA PRO A 95 -20.69 -13.19 -7.55
C PRO A 95 -20.14 -14.21 -6.54
N SER A 96 -19.31 -15.16 -6.95
CA SER A 96 -18.76 -16.20 -6.07
C SER A 96 -17.25 -16.31 -6.12
N ASP A 97 -16.63 -15.96 -7.26
CA ASP A 97 -15.18 -16.03 -7.41
C ASP A 97 -14.53 -14.95 -6.53
N GLU A 98 -13.32 -15.19 -6.02
CA GLU A 98 -12.59 -14.19 -5.26
C GLU A 98 -11.87 -13.20 -6.19
N ALA A 99 -11.92 -11.90 -5.85
CA ALA A 99 -11.21 -10.85 -6.58
C ALA A 99 -9.71 -10.80 -6.23
N GLN A 100 -9.01 -11.92 -6.38
CA GLN A 100 -7.59 -12.06 -6.03
C GLN A 100 -6.68 -11.45 -7.10
N LEU A 101 -5.67 -10.70 -6.67
CA LEU A 101 -4.63 -10.21 -7.56
C LEU A 101 -3.73 -11.37 -8.04
N PRO A 102 -3.42 -11.45 -9.35
CA PRO A 102 -2.61 -12.53 -9.92
C PRO A 102 -1.11 -12.29 -9.68
N MET A 103 -0.70 -12.36 -8.42
CA MET A 103 0.68 -12.18 -7.98
C MET A 103 1.12 -13.33 -7.07
N GLN A 104 2.43 -13.58 -7.01
CA GLN A 104 3.00 -14.54 -6.08
C GLN A 104 3.16 -13.90 -4.70
N ILE A 105 2.83 -14.66 -3.65
CA ILE A 105 3.08 -14.29 -2.26
C ILE A 105 4.47 -14.79 -1.87
N THR A 106 5.33 -13.86 -1.46
CA THR A 106 6.73 -14.13 -1.13
C THR A 106 7.00 -14.15 0.38
N GLY A 107 6.19 -13.41 1.16
CA GLY A 107 6.31 -13.37 2.60
C GLY A 107 5.90 -14.68 3.26
N SER A 108 6.55 -15.03 4.37
CA SER A 108 6.22 -16.25 5.11
C SER A 108 6.38 -16.13 6.62
N ILE A 109 5.60 -16.93 7.34
CA ILE A 109 5.67 -17.19 8.77
C ILE A 109 6.05 -18.65 8.95
N ASP A 110 7.26 -18.88 9.47
CA ASP A 110 7.79 -20.21 9.81
C ASP A 110 7.68 -21.21 8.64
N GLY A 111 8.03 -20.73 7.44
CA GLY A 111 8.01 -21.50 6.19
C GLY A 111 6.64 -21.60 5.51
N LYS A 112 5.57 -21.04 6.10
CA LYS A 112 4.23 -20.98 5.49
C LYS A 112 3.95 -19.57 4.96
N ALA A 113 3.39 -19.47 3.76
CA ALA A 113 2.98 -18.17 3.22
C ALA A 113 2.05 -17.44 4.21
N TRP A 114 2.25 -16.12 4.38
CA TRP A 114 1.47 -15.35 5.35
C TRP A 114 0.01 -15.16 4.94
N THR A 115 -0.26 -15.23 3.63
CA THR A 115 -1.58 -15.30 3.03
C THR A 115 -1.52 -16.17 1.78
N THR A 116 -2.66 -16.69 1.32
CA THR A 116 -2.76 -17.42 0.05
C THR A 116 -2.81 -16.50 -1.16
N ALA A 117 -3.41 -15.32 -1.00
CA ALA A 117 -3.55 -14.30 -2.04
C ALA A 117 -3.89 -12.95 -1.39
N ILE A 118 -3.70 -11.86 -2.14
CA ILE A 118 -4.19 -10.52 -1.75
C ILE A 118 -5.42 -10.19 -2.60
N ASN A 119 -6.53 -9.84 -1.95
CA ASN A 119 -7.74 -9.39 -2.59
C ASN A 119 -7.58 -7.95 -3.12
N PHE A 120 -8.14 -7.67 -4.30
CA PHE A 120 -8.11 -6.35 -4.90
C PHE A 120 -8.65 -5.24 -3.97
N TYR A 121 -9.63 -5.55 -3.12
CA TYR A 121 -10.31 -4.58 -2.25
C TYR A 121 -9.67 -4.40 -0.87
N GLU A 122 -8.69 -5.23 -0.48
CA GLU A 122 -7.99 -5.08 0.81
C GLU A 122 -6.64 -4.34 0.69
N VAL A 123 -6.19 -4.05 -0.53
CA VAL A 123 -4.87 -3.44 -0.80
C VAL A 123 -4.67 -2.14 -0.03
N GLU A 124 -5.65 -1.23 -0.04
CA GLU A 124 -5.57 0.04 0.68
C GLU A 124 -5.51 -0.16 2.20
N GLU A 125 -6.26 -1.14 2.72
CA GLU A 125 -6.25 -1.47 4.13
C GLU A 125 -4.89 -2.03 4.56
N LEU A 126 -4.32 -2.93 3.77
CA LEU A 126 -2.98 -3.47 3.98
C LEU A 126 -1.91 -2.36 3.93
N CYS A 127 -2.01 -1.41 2.99
CA CYS A 127 -1.11 -0.26 2.91
C CYS A 127 -1.18 0.61 4.18
N ARG A 128 -2.39 0.86 4.69
CA ARG A 128 -2.60 1.63 5.94
C ARG A 128 -2.03 0.91 7.15
N HIS A 129 -2.25 -0.41 7.24
CA HIS A 129 -1.65 -1.23 8.29
C HIS A 129 -0.12 -1.24 8.19
N LEU A 130 0.42 -1.28 6.98
CA LEU A 130 1.86 -1.26 6.73
C LEU A 130 2.46 0.08 7.16
N ALA A 131 1.81 1.20 6.83
CA ALA A 131 2.24 2.52 7.26
C ALA A 131 2.22 2.68 8.79
N THR A 132 1.18 2.15 9.44
CA THR A 132 1.06 2.13 10.90
C THR A 132 2.15 1.27 11.54
N ALA A 133 2.37 0.07 11.01
CA ALA A 133 3.43 -0.82 11.47
C ALA A 133 4.82 -0.19 11.30
N ALA A 134 5.08 0.48 10.17
CA ALA A 134 6.33 1.19 9.93
C ALA A 134 6.53 2.34 10.92
N PHE A 135 5.49 3.13 11.20
CA PHE A 135 5.55 4.20 12.19
C PHE A 135 5.89 3.66 13.59
N VAL A 136 5.22 2.58 14.01
CA VAL A 136 5.49 1.93 15.30
C VAL A 136 6.92 1.39 15.35
N VAL A 137 7.39 0.72 14.30
CA VAL A 137 8.76 0.19 14.22
C VAL A 137 9.79 1.31 14.33
N VAL A 138 9.62 2.41 13.60
CA VAL A 138 10.52 3.58 13.67
C VAL A 138 10.50 4.17 15.08
N ALA A 139 9.33 4.56 15.59
CA ALA A 139 9.22 5.24 16.88
C ALA A 139 9.75 4.38 18.04
N TYR A 140 9.36 3.11 18.09
CA TYR A 140 9.68 2.21 19.21
C TYR A 140 11.17 1.86 19.25
N LEU A 141 11.79 1.58 18.11
CA LEU A 141 13.17 1.07 18.07
C LEU A 141 14.24 2.18 18.06
N THR A 142 13.88 3.42 17.72
CA THR A 142 14.79 4.57 17.77
C THR A 142 14.64 5.39 19.06
N GLY A 143 13.53 5.22 19.78
CA GLY A 143 13.19 6.03 20.95
C GLY A 143 12.80 7.48 20.61
N MET A 144 12.52 7.77 19.34
CA MET A 144 12.06 9.08 18.88
C MET A 144 10.69 9.44 19.47
N ARG A 145 10.47 10.73 19.74
CA ARG A 145 9.13 11.25 20.08
C ARG A 145 8.23 11.27 18.85
N GLY A 146 6.92 11.24 19.07
CA GLY A 146 5.94 11.26 17.97
C GLY A 146 6.08 12.48 17.04
N GLU A 147 6.39 13.65 17.59
CA GLU A 147 6.67 14.87 16.81
C GLU A 147 7.94 14.76 15.95
N GLU A 148 8.99 14.11 16.46
CA GLU A 148 10.25 13.86 15.75
C GLU A 148 10.01 12.85 14.61
N CYS A 149 9.25 11.78 14.86
CA CYS A 149 8.86 10.82 13.82
C CYS A 149 8.02 11.47 12.72
N ARG A 150 7.04 12.32 13.08
CA ARG A 150 6.16 12.99 12.11
C ARG A 150 6.89 14.04 11.27
N ALA A 151 7.99 14.57 11.76
CA ALA A 151 8.83 15.52 11.06
C ALA A 151 9.92 14.85 10.20
N LEU A 152 10.01 13.51 10.18
CA LEU A 152 10.93 12.82 9.29
C LEU A 152 10.54 13.05 7.83
N GLU A 153 11.55 13.32 7.03
CA GLU A 153 11.42 13.50 5.59
C GLU A 153 12.02 12.32 4.82
N ARG A 154 11.63 12.19 3.56
CA ARG A 154 12.24 11.28 2.59
C ARG A 154 13.76 11.48 2.56
N GLY A 155 14.51 10.38 2.52
CA GLY A 155 15.97 10.38 2.57
C GLY A 155 16.55 10.57 3.97
N CYS A 156 15.73 10.53 5.03
CA CYS A 156 16.20 10.65 6.40
C CYS A 156 17.14 9.50 6.81
N CYS A 157 16.93 8.28 6.31
CA CYS A 157 17.76 7.13 6.63
C CYS A 157 18.95 7.01 5.68
N ARG A 158 20.16 7.19 6.20
CA ARG A 158 21.43 7.03 5.48
C ARG A 158 22.15 5.78 5.94
N THR A 159 22.59 4.98 4.97
CA THR A 159 23.37 3.76 5.22
C THR A 159 24.84 4.06 5.06
N HIS A 160 25.63 3.70 6.07
CA HIS A 160 27.08 3.80 6.06
C HIS A 160 27.68 2.42 6.28
N THR A 161 28.61 2.02 5.43
CA THR A 161 29.40 0.80 5.63
C THR A 161 30.72 1.19 6.29
N ASP A 162 31.02 0.60 7.44
CA ASP A 162 32.33 0.78 8.07
C ASP A 162 33.40 0.10 7.20
N PRO A 163 34.49 0.80 6.81
CA PRO A 163 35.59 0.20 6.06
C PRO A 163 36.25 -1.02 6.74
N ALA A 164 36.10 -1.22 8.06
CA ALA A 164 36.55 -2.44 8.75
C ALA A 164 35.70 -2.68 10.01
N PRO A 165 34.58 -3.43 9.94
CA PRO A 165 34.50 -4.82 9.51
C PRO A 165 33.45 -5.08 8.39
N GLY A 166 33.14 -4.07 7.58
CA GLY A 166 32.05 -4.14 6.59
C GLY A 166 30.65 -4.06 7.22
N GLN A 167 30.57 -3.64 8.49
CA GLN A 167 29.31 -3.53 9.22
C GLN A 167 28.46 -2.40 8.66
N LEU A 168 27.18 -2.68 8.41
CA LEU A 168 26.20 -1.69 7.99
C LEU A 168 25.66 -0.92 9.20
N HIS A 169 25.75 0.39 9.13
CA HIS A 169 25.17 1.32 10.10
C HIS A 169 24.07 2.14 9.43
N TYR A 170 22.93 2.25 10.12
CA TYR A 170 21.82 3.08 9.69
C TYR A 170 21.74 4.31 10.59
N ARG A 171 21.71 5.49 9.97
CA ARG A 171 21.59 6.77 10.66
C ARG A 171 20.35 7.49 10.16
N ILE A 172 19.49 7.92 11.08
CA ILE A 172 18.31 8.71 10.76
C ILE A 172 18.60 10.16 11.09
N HIS A 173 18.53 11.00 10.06
CA HIS A 173 18.64 12.46 10.15
C HIS A 173 17.25 13.06 10.29
N GLY A 174 17.14 14.15 11.06
CA GLY A 174 15.85 14.75 11.34
C GLY A 174 15.92 15.76 12.46
N ARG A 175 14.75 16.20 12.92
CA ARG A 175 14.61 17.39 13.75
C ARG A 175 14.26 17.03 15.19
N THR A 176 14.82 17.77 16.14
CA THR A 176 14.43 17.73 17.56
C THR A 176 13.65 18.98 17.91
N PHE A 177 12.64 18.82 18.77
CA PHE A 177 11.74 19.91 19.17
C PHE A 177 11.91 20.28 20.63
N LYS A 178 12.11 19.29 21.51
CA LYS A 178 12.42 19.58 22.92
C LYS A 178 13.75 20.32 23.04
N GLY A 179 13.71 21.47 23.70
CA GLY A 179 14.88 22.33 23.89
C GLY A 179 15.31 23.11 22.65
N ALA A 180 14.54 23.06 21.56
CA ALA A 180 14.75 23.91 20.40
C ALA A 180 14.28 25.34 20.74
N LEU A 181 15.19 26.18 21.23
CA LEU A 181 14.91 27.55 21.65
C LEU A 181 15.62 28.57 20.75
N ASP A 182 14.99 29.71 20.52
CA ASP A 182 15.62 30.87 19.89
C ASP A 182 16.53 31.64 20.86
N LYS A 183 17.17 32.72 20.39
CA LYS A 183 18.06 33.56 21.21
C LYS A 183 17.36 34.23 22.40
N SER A 184 16.03 34.31 22.37
CA SER A 184 15.19 34.90 23.40
C SER A 184 14.63 33.85 24.37
N GLY A 185 14.95 32.56 24.17
CA GLY A 185 14.45 31.45 24.99
C GLY A 185 13.06 30.94 24.59
N ASN A 186 12.49 31.38 23.46
CA ASN A 186 11.20 30.89 22.99
C ASN A 186 11.35 29.59 22.20
N ALA A 187 10.36 28.70 22.28
CA ALA A 187 10.36 27.46 21.50
C ALA A 187 10.28 27.75 19.99
N ILE A 188 11.11 27.06 19.21
CA ILE A 188 11.09 27.10 17.74
C ILE A 188 10.08 26.05 17.26
N PRO A 189 8.92 26.43 16.69
CA PRO A 189 7.87 25.48 16.32
C PRO A 189 8.31 24.50 15.23
N ALA A 190 9.18 24.94 14.33
CA ALA A 190 9.75 24.09 13.29
C ALA A 190 10.79 23.09 13.86
N GLY A 191 11.15 23.14 15.14
CA GLY A 191 12.28 22.39 15.69
C GLY A 191 13.63 22.84 15.11
N VAL A 192 14.69 22.12 15.43
CA VAL A 192 16.04 22.31 14.86
C VAL A 192 16.61 20.99 14.38
N GLU A 193 17.52 21.03 13.41
CA GLU A 193 18.22 19.81 12.98
C GLU A 193 18.97 19.20 14.17
N ARG A 194 18.84 17.89 14.33
CA ARG A 194 19.51 17.18 15.40
C ARG A 194 20.99 17.02 15.07
N GLU A 195 21.87 17.52 15.93
CA GLU A 195 23.32 17.44 15.73
C GLU A 195 23.83 16.00 15.61
N GLN A 196 23.31 15.09 16.45
CA GLN A 196 23.65 13.67 16.42
C GLN A 196 22.46 12.85 15.88
N PRO A 197 22.57 12.28 14.66
CA PRO A 197 21.54 11.42 14.08
C PRO A 197 21.18 10.25 15.00
N TRP A 198 19.94 9.76 14.91
CA TRP A 198 19.57 8.53 15.61
C TRP A 198 20.27 7.34 14.96
N LEU A 199 20.86 6.47 15.79
CA LEU A 199 21.33 5.16 15.33
C LEU A 199 20.14 4.21 15.19
N ALA A 200 20.09 3.50 14.07
CA ALA A 200 19.01 2.61 13.72
C ALA A 200 19.55 1.21 13.38
N ILE A 201 18.63 0.24 13.38
CA ILE A 201 18.89 -1.15 13.01
C ILE A 201 18.14 -1.49 11.71
N ALA A 202 18.50 -2.62 11.08
CA ALA A 202 17.95 -3.02 9.78
C ALA A 202 16.40 -2.98 9.69
N PRO A 203 15.62 -3.43 10.69
CA PRO A 203 14.16 -3.29 10.65
C PRO A 203 13.66 -1.84 10.54
N VAL A 204 14.35 -0.89 11.15
CA VAL A 204 14.01 0.54 11.07
C VAL A 204 14.33 1.08 9.68
N ALA A 205 15.50 0.74 9.13
CA ALA A 205 15.86 1.12 7.77
C ALA A 205 14.88 0.56 6.74
N LYS A 206 14.44 -0.70 6.90
CA LYS A 206 13.37 -1.30 6.08
C LYS A 206 12.06 -0.53 6.22
N ALA A 207 11.66 -0.16 7.44
CA ALA A 207 10.44 0.63 7.67
C ALA A 207 10.47 1.98 6.95
N VAL A 208 11.60 2.69 6.99
CA VAL A 208 11.80 3.95 6.26
C VAL A 208 11.68 3.71 4.75
N ALA A 209 12.40 2.73 4.20
CA ALA A 209 12.35 2.42 2.77
C ALA A 209 10.93 2.01 2.31
N VAL A 210 10.19 1.26 3.13
CA VAL A 210 8.80 0.89 2.86
C VAL A 210 7.89 2.12 2.79
N MET A 211 8.05 3.07 3.72
CA MET A 211 7.26 4.31 3.70
C MET A 211 7.59 5.19 2.49
N GLU A 212 8.86 5.26 2.10
CA GLU A 212 9.29 5.92 0.87
C GLU A 212 8.71 5.25 -0.38
N ALA A 213 8.63 3.92 -0.41
CA ALA A 213 8.01 3.19 -1.52
C ALA A 213 6.48 3.35 -1.54
N LEU A 214 5.83 3.39 -0.37
CA LEU A 214 4.39 3.61 -0.26
C LEU A 214 3.97 4.99 -0.74
N ASN A 215 4.81 6.01 -0.53
CA ASN A 215 4.47 7.41 -0.79
C ASN A 215 5.53 8.10 -1.66
N PRO A 216 5.71 7.67 -2.93
CA PRO A 216 6.82 8.11 -3.80
C PRO A 216 6.88 9.63 -4.01
N THR A 217 5.74 10.32 -3.95
CA THR A 217 5.61 11.76 -4.19
C THR A 217 5.64 12.62 -2.93
N SER A 218 5.60 12.00 -1.74
CA SER A 218 5.58 12.76 -0.48
C SER A 218 7.00 13.09 -0.01
N GLN A 219 7.17 14.33 0.47
CA GLN A 219 8.39 14.75 1.16
C GLN A 219 8.40 14.26 2.61
N LEU A 220 7.25 14.23 3.28
CA LEU A 220 7.16 13.66 4.63
C LEU A 220 7.23 12.14 4.54
N LEU A 221 7.96 11.51 5.45
CA LEU A 221 8.01 10.05 5.55
C LEU A 221 6.66 9.46 5.97
N PHE A 222 5.96 10.14 6.88
CA PHE A 222 4.66 9.73 7.41
C PHE A 222 3.57 10.77 7.11
N PRO A 223 3.14 10.92 5.84
CA PRO A 223 2.09 11.85 5.48
C PRO A 223 0.72 11.39 6.01
N ILE A 224 -0.19 12.32 6.26
CA ILE A 224 -1.54 12.01 6.78
C ILE A 224 -2.30 11.04 5.87
N ASP A 225 -2.15 11.18 4.56
CA ASP A 225 -2.81 10.35 3.55
C ASP A 225 -2.41 8.88 3.62
N ALA A 226 -1.24 8.55 4.19
CA ALA A 226 -0.83 7.17 4.40
C ALA A 226 -1.65 6.45 5.49
N PHE A 227 -2.37 7.21 6.33
CA PHE A 227 -3.17 6.71 7.44
C PHE A 227 -4.68 6.90 7.25
N SER A 228 -5.08 7.73 6.30
CA SER A 228 -6.48 8.03 6.01
C SER A 228 -7.17 6.85 5.33
N LEU A 229 -8.46 6.69 5.61
CA LEU A 229 -9.35 5.90 4.75
C LEU A 229 -9.48 6.68 3.45
N TRP A 230 -9.14 6.05 2.33
CA TRP A 230 -9.43 6.63 1.02
C TRP A 230 -10.96 6.82 0.89
N PRO A 231 -11.46 7.99 0.49
CA PRO A 231 -12.89 8.25 0.35
C PRO A 231 -13.57 7.42 -0.75
#